data_AF-A0AAP1RHV0-F1
#
_entry.id   AF-A0AAP1RHV0-F1
#
_cell.length_a   1.000
_cell.length_b   1.000
_cell.length_c   1.000
_cell.angle_alpha   90.00
_cell.angle_beta   90.00
_cell.angle_gamma   90.00
#
_symmetry.space_group_name_H-M   'P 1'
#
loop_
_entity.id
_entity.type
_entity.pdbx_description
1 polymer ?
#
loop_
_entity_poly.entity_id
_entity_poly.type
_entity_poly.pdbx_seq_one_letter_code
_entity_poly.pdbx_strand_id
1 'polypeptide(L)'
;MKYIKLPIDFSGMLQGRMQNRCLIEESIAQYIMMQITSRYGEVAGKNDFGSDIWELEFNQLVKIYEWEERVRVSLLNSIIKYETRLTEIKVYVSLSEVDTDVDSEKHSVVRRKAVISVSGNIVQTGTVFNFNTSLYVSPLSQ
;
A
#
# COMPACT_ATOMS: atom_id res chain seq x y z
N MET A 1 -22.14 -1.48 11.77
CA MET A 1 -20.89 -1.28 11.00
C MET A 1 -20.37 0.14 11.26
N LYS A 2 -19.21 0.29 11.91
CA LYS A 2 -18.72 1.56 12.48
C LYS A 2 -17.85 2.38 11.50
N TYR A 3 -17.13 1.71 10.59
CA TYR A 3 -16.10 2.32 9.75
C TYR A 3 -16.67 2.87 8.44
N ILE A 4 -16.04 3.91 7.89
CA ILE A 4 -16.42 4.53 6.62
C ILE A 4 -15.71 3.79 5.49
N LYS A 5 -16.44 3.47 4.42
CA LYS A 5 -15.89 2.87 3.21
C LYS A 5 -15.35 3.95 2.27
N LEU A 6 -14.15 3.74 1.73
CA LEU A 6 -13.59 4.58 0.66
C LEU A 6 -13.89 4.01 -0.74
N PRO A 7 -14.03 4.86 -1.77
CA PRO A 7 -14.06 6.33 -1.72
C PRO A 7 -15.37 6.87 -1.10
N ILE A 8 -15.32 8.06 -0.52
CA ILE A 8 -16.47 8.70 0.12
C ILE A 8 -17.43 9.23 -0.96
N ASP A 9 -18.71 8.87 -0.88
CA ASP A 9 -19.78 9.42 -1.73
C ASP A 9 -20.29 10.74 -1.14
N PHE A 10 -19.58 11.83 -1.43
CA PHE A 10 -19.97 13.16 -1.01
C PHE A 10 -21.30 13.62 -1.63
N SER A 11 -21.57 13.25 -2.89
CA SER A 11 -22.79 13.62 -3.60
C SER A 11 -24.02 13.02 -2.90
N GLY A 12 -23.97 11.73 -2.57
CA GLY A 12 -25.01 11.07 -1.77
C GLY A 12 -25.13 11.67 -0.37
N MET A 13 -24.01 12.02 0.27
CA MET A 13 -24.00 12.62 1.61
C MET A 13 -24.77 13.95 1.67
N LEU A 14 -24.51 14.83 0.70
CA LEU A 14 -25.16 16.14 0.59
C LEU A 14 -26.66 16.02 0.30
N GLN A 15 -27.10 14.90 -0.28
CA GLN A 15 -28.50 14.57 -0.51
C GLN A 15 -29.17 13.84 0.67
N GLY A 16 -28.51 13.74 1.83
CA GLY A 16 -29.03 13.06 3.01
C GLY A 16 -28.98 11.54 2.95
N ARG A 17 -28.28 10.95 1.97
CA ARG A 17 -28.11 9.50 1.89
C ARG A 17 -27.08 9.03 2.91
N MET A 18 -27.39 7.90 3.54
CA MET A 18 -26.48 7.26 4.49
C MET A 18 -25.17 6.86 3.79
N GLN A 19 -24.04 7.17 4.44
CA GLN A 19 -22.72 6.80 3.94
C GLN A 19 -22.50 5.30 3.98
N ASN A 20 -21.81 4.79 2.96
CA ASN A 20 -21.37 3.41 2.91
C ASN A 20 -20.43 3.11 4.08
N ARG A 21 -20.82 2.13 4.89
CA ARG A 21 -20.01 1.63 6.00
C ARG A 21 -19.31 0.34 5.58
N CYS A 22 -18.16 0.08 6.18
CA CYS A 22 -17.41 -1.15 5.96
C CYS A 22 -17.13 -1.90 7.27
N LEU A 23 -16.67 -3.14 7.10
CA LEU A 23 -16.18 -3.97 8.20
C LEU A 23 -14.79 -3.49 8.67
N ILE A 24 -14.33 -4.01 9.81
CA ILE A 24 -13.04 -3.61 10.38
C ILE A 24 -11.87 -4.02 9.48
N GLU A 25 -11.96 -5.20 8.89
CA GLU A 25 -11.00 -5.78 7.96
C GLU A 25 -10.84 -4.88 6.72
N GLU A 26 -11.96 -4.46 6.12
CA GLU A 26 -11.95 -3.53 4.98
C GLU A 26 -11.36 -2.18 5.37
N SER A 27 -11.67 -1.68 6.56
CA SER A 27 -11.14 -0.40 7.05
C SER A 27 -9.62 -0.45 7.28
N ILE A 28 -9.11 -1.57 7.82
CA ILE A 28 -7.67 -1.80 8.00
C ILE A 28 -6.98 -1.93 6.63
N ALA A 29 -7.57 -2.71 5.70
CA ALA A 29 -7.05 -2.86 4.34
C ALA A 29 -6.96 -1.52 3.59
N GLN A 30 -7.99 -0.68 3.69
CA GLN A 30 -7.99 0.67 3.11
C GLN A 30 -6.89 1.56 3.71
N TYR A 31 -6.65 1.46 5.02
CA TYR A 31 -5.63 2.26 5.68
C TYR A 31 -4.21 1.83 5.34
N ILE A 32 -3.96 0.52 5.27
CA ILE A 32 -2.68 -0.05 4.80
C ILE A 32 -2.44 0.32 3.34
N MET A 33 -3.46 0.25 2.49
CA MET A 33 -3.34 0.67 1.09
C MET A 33 -2.92 2.14 1.00
N MET A 34 -3.50 3.01 1.83
CA MET A 34 -3.11 4.42 1.90
C MET A 34 -1.65 4.60 2.32
N GLN A 35 -1.15 3.83 3.29
CA GLN A 35 0.27 3.85 3.68
C GLN A 35 1.19 3.40 2.54
N ILE A 36 0.81 2.37 1.79
CA ILE A 36 1.58 1.86 0.65
C ILE A 36 1.64 2.92 -0.46
N THR A 37 0.53 3.61 -0.73
CA THR A 37 0.44 4.60 -1.81
C THR A 37 0.89 6.01 -1.44
N SER A 38 1.32 6.23 -0.19
CA SER A 38 1.76 7.56 0.27
C SER A 38 3.28 7.68 0.34
N ARG A 39 3.78 8.83 -0.09
CA ARG A 39 5.17 9.27 0.12
C ARG A 39 5.32 9.94 1.47
N TYR A 40 6.53 9.86 2.05
CA TYR A 40 6.85 10.57 3.27
C TYR A 40 6.57 12.07 3.15
N GLY A 41 5.99 12.65 4.20
CA GLY A 41 5.62 14.06 4.23
C GLY A 41 4.31 14.45 3.54
N GLU A 42 3.65 13.53 2.82
CA GLU A 42 2.35 13.84 2.18
C GLU A 42 1.21 14.04 3.18
N VAL A 43 1.25 13.31 4.30
CA VAL A 43 0.23 13.41 5.33
C VAL A 43 0.64 14.45 6.37
N ALA A 44 -0.12 15.55 6.41
CA ALA A 44 0.09 16.64 7.34
C ALA A 44 0.21 16.14 8.80
N GLY A 45 1.30 16.53 9.46
CA GLY A 45 1.59 16.14 10.84
C GLY A 45 2.12 14.72 11.03
N LYS A 46 2.34 13.95 9.94
CA LYS A 46 2.85 12.58 9.97
C LYS A 46 3.94 12.38 8.91
N ASN A 47 5.11 12.96 9.15
CA ASN A 47 6.19 13.00 8.17
C ASN A 47 6.70 11.60 7.76
N ASP A 48 6.62 10.61 8.64
CA ASP A 48 7.02 9.22 8.37
C ASP A 48 5.84 8.30 8.00
N PHE A 49 4.67 8.87 7.69
CA PHE A 49 3.58 8.11 7.09
C PHE A 49 3.90 7.80 5.64
N GLY A 50 3.86 6.52 5.26
CA GLY A 50 4.24 6.06 3.94
C GLY A 50 5.18 4.86 3.98
N SER A 51 6.02 4.72 2.95
CA SER A 51 7.09 3.73 2.85
C SER A 51 8.21 4.18 1.89
N ASP A 52 9.31 3.42 1.88
CA ASP A 52 10.44 3.68 0.98
C ASP A 52 10.15 3.41 -0.50
N ILE A 53 8.97 2.88 -0.87
CA ILE A 53 8.61 2.55 -2.27
C ILE A 53 8.88 3.73 -3.20
N TRP A 54 8.36 4.90 -2.83
CA TRP A 54 8.42 6.13 -3.64
C TRP A 54 9.78 6.84 -3.54
N GLU A 55 10.57 6.57 -2.50
CA GLU A 55 11.95 7.08 -2.43
C GLU A 55 12.92 6.24 -3.28
N LEU A 56 12.53 5.01 -3.61
CA LEU A 56 13.35 4.06 -4.36
C LEU A 56 12.87 3.86 -5.80
N GLU A 57 11.76 4.48 -6.20
CA GLU A 57 11.10 4.21 -7.49
C GLU A 57 12.01 4.47 -8.71
N PHE A 58 12.90 5.47 -8.60
CA PHE A 58 13.86 5.85 -9.65
C PHE A 58 15.26 5.27 -9.42
N ASN A 59 15.49 4.52 -8.34
CA ASN A 59 16.82 4.04 -7.99
C ASN A 59 17.14 2.70 -8.67
N GLN A 60 17.68 2.79 -9.89
CA GLN A 60 18.02 1.61 -10.70
C GLN A 60 19.22 0.81 -10.18
N LEU A 61 20.07 1.42 -9.33
CA LEU A 61 21.29 0.79 -8.82
C LEU A 61 21.04 -0.11 -7.60
N VAL A 62 19.91 0.06 -6.92
CA VAL A 62 19.54 -0.76 -5.76
C VAL A 62 19.20 -2.16 -6.22
N LYS A 63 19.84 -3.16 -5.60
CA LYS A 63 19.55 -4.57 -5.90
C LYS A 63 18.16 -4.94 -5.40
N ILE A 64 17.51 -5.88 -6.07
CA ILE A 64 16.14 -6.32 -5.75
C ILE A 64 15.99 -6.69 -4.27
N TYR A 65 16.88 -7.52 -3.71
CA TYR A 65 16.79 -7.92 -2.30
C TYR A 65 16.95 -6.75 -1.32
N GLU A 66 17.77 -5.74 -1.66
CA GLU A 66 17.96 -4.53 -0.85
C GLU A 66 16.71 -3.65 -0.92
N TRP A 67 16.10 -3.55 -2.10
CA TRP A 67 14.84 -2.85 -2.29
C TRP A 67 13.72 -3.50 -1.48
N GLU A 68 13.56 -4.82 -1.60
CA GLU A 68 12.54 -5.61 -0.89
C GLU A 68 12.68 -5.44 0.63
N GLU A 69 13.88 -5.58 1.17
CA GLU A 69 14.11 -5.45 2.61
C GLU A 69 13.87 -4.03 3.12
N ARG A 70 14.32 -3.01 2.39
CA ARG A 70 14.08 -1.60 2.77
C ARG A 70 12.59 -1.26 2.78
N VAL A 71 11.86 -1.67 1.75
CA VAL A 71 10.41 -1.47 1.67
C VAL A 71 9.70 -2.27 2.77
N ARG A 72 10.12 -3.51 3.03
CA ARG A 72 9.55 -4.34 4.10
C ARG A 72 9.73 -3.70 5.48
N VAL A 73 10.94 -3.23 5.80
CA VAL A 73 11.24 -2.60 7.09
C VAL A 73 10.50 -1.28 7.25
N SER A 74 10.51 -0.41 6.24
CA SER A 74 9.80 0.88 6.30
C SER A 74 8.29 0.71 6.43
N LEU A 75 7.67 -0.18 5.64
CA LEU A 75 6.24 -0.50 5.79
C LEU A 75 5.92 -1.07 7.16
N LEU A 76 6.71 -2.03 7.66
CA LEU A 76 6.48 -2.62 8.97
C LEU A 76 6.48 -1.55 10.07
N ASN A 77 7.47 -0.65 10.06
CA ASN A 77 7.56 0.44 11.03
C ASN A 77 6.37 1.41 10.93
N SER A 78 5.98 1.76 9.71
CA SER A 78 4.84 2.63 9.43
C SER A 78 3.52 2.01 9.91
N ILE A 79 3.28 0.73 9.61
CA ILE A 79 2.07 0.00 10.01
C ILE A 79 2.02 -0.15 11.54
N ILE A 80 3.11 -0.54 12.20
CA ILE A 80 3.18 -0.65 13.66
C ILE A 80 2.83 0.69 14.33
N LYS A 81 3.34 1.80 13.78
CA LYS A 81 3.14 3.14 14.35
C LYS A 81 1.72 3.65 14.16
N TYR A 82 1.14 3.43 12.98
CA TYR A 82 -0.09 4.11 12.57
C TYR A 82 -1.34 3.23 12.59
N GLU A 83 -1.22 1.90 12.51
CA GLU A 83 -2.34 0.96 12.53
C GLU A 83 -2.39 0.17 13.83
N THR A 84 -2.86 0.82 14.90
CA THR A 84 -2.92 0.22 16.25
C THR A 84 -3.99 -0.87 16.40
N ARG A 85 -4.82 -1.11 15.38
CA ARG A 85 -5.86 -2.16 15.41
C ARG A 85 -5.32 -3.54 15.03
N LEU A 86 -4.08 -3.61 14.52
CA LEU A 86 -3.37 -4.85 14.21
C LEU A 86 -2.24 -5.14 15.20
N THR A 87 -1.99 -6.42 15.42
CA THR A 87 -0.87 -6.95 16.24
C THR A 87 -0.21 -8.11 15.52
N GLU A 88 0.98 -8.53 15.98
CA GLU A 88 1.77 -9.61 15.36
C GLU A 88 1.98 -9.41 13.85
N ILE A 89 2.22 -8.14 13.47
CA ILE A 89 2.27 -7.72 12.07
C ILE A 89 3.47 -8.36 11.37
N LYS A 90 3.21 -8.96 10.22
CA LYS A 90 4.23 -9.48 9.30
C LYS A 90 4.02 -8.83 7.93
N VAL A 91 5.11 -8.39 7.33
CA VAL A 91 5.12 -7.78 6.00
C VAL A 91 6.02 -8.62 5.11
N TYR A 92 5.52 -8.97 3.94
CA TYR A 92 6.27 -9.59 2.87
C TYR A 92 6.23 -8.69 1.63
N VAL A 93 7.36 -8.55 0.98
CA VAL A 93 7.55 -7.70 -0.19
C VAL A 93 8.35 -8.50 -1.21
N SER A 94 7.88 -8.49 -2.46
CA SER A 94 8.61 -9.07 -3.58
C SER A 94 8.58 -8.14 -4.77
N LEU A 95 9.70 -7.99 -5.46
CA LEU A 95 9.84 -7.14 -6.64
C LEU A 95 10.28 -8.01 -7.83
N SER A 96 9.45 -8.05 -8.86
CA SER A 96 9.73 -8.78 -10.10
C SER A 96 9.79 -7.84 -11.29
N GLU A 97 10.71 -8.07 -12.22
CA GLU A 97 10.72 -7.39 -13.51
C GLU A 97 9.69 -8.07 -14.43
N VAL A 98 8.85 -7.27 -15.08
CA VAL A 98 7.79 -7.72 -15.98
C VAL A 98 8.05 -7.07 -17.33
N ASP A 99 8.28 -7.89 -18.34
CA ASP A 99 8.32 -7.46 -19.73
C ASP A 99 6.89 -7.23 -20.19
N THR A 100 6.55 -5.97 -20.48
CA THR A 100 5.33 -5.66 -21.22
C THR A 100 5.70 -5.60 -22.69
N ASP A 101 5.37 -6.66 -23.43
CA ASP A 101 5.29 -6.64 -24.90
C ASP A 101 4.15 -5.70 -25.30
N VAL A 102 4.44 -4.40 -25.30
CA VAL A 102 3.54 -3.41 -25.89
C VAL A 102 3.75 -3.51 -27.39
N ASP A 103 2.83 -4.24 -28.03
CA ASP A 103 2.49 -4.25 -29.45
C ASP A 103 3.62 -3.86 -30.43
N SER A 104 4.14 -4.84 -31.15
CA SER A 104 4.71 -4.74 -32.50
C SER A 104 5.15 -3.34 -32.95
N GLU A 105 6.23 -2.79 -32.37
CA GLU A 105 7.25 -1.93 -32.98
C GLU A 105 8.01 -1.12 -31.90
N LYS A 106 9.18 -1.67 -31.54
CA LYS A 106 10.43 -0.96 -31.16
C LYS A 106 10.76 -0.56 -29.72
N HIS A 107 9.91 -0.68 -28.70
CA HIS A 107 10.39 -0.42 -27.32
C HIS A 107 9.75 -1.35 -26.27
N SER A 108 10.48 -2.40 -25.84
CA SER A 108 10.15 -3.11 -24.60
C SER A 108 10.45 -2.19 -23.42
N VAL A 109 9.43 -1.83 -22.65
CA VAL A 109 9.58 -1.11 -21.39
C VAL A 109 9.50 -2.13 -20.27
N VAL A 110 10.64 -2.40 -19.63
CA VAL A 110 10.71 -3.22 -18.43
C VAL A 110 10.00 -2.47 -17.29
N ARG A 111 8.90 -3.03 -16.80
CA ARG A 111 8.20 -2.50 -15.62
C ARG A 111 8.53 -3.36 -14.42
N ARG A 112 8.78 -2.76 -13.26
CA ARG A 112 8.92 -3.55 -12.02
C ARG A 112 7.56 -3.65 -11.35
N LYS A 113 7.18 -4.85 -10.94
CA LYS A 113 5.94 -5.13 -10.19
C LYS A 113 6.33 -5.48 -8.76
N ALA A 114 5.91 -4.66 -7.82
CA ALA A 114 6.01 -4.93 -6.40
C ALA A 114 4.73 -5.63 -5.93
N VAL A 115 4.88 -6.81 -5.32
CA VAL A 115 3.83 -7.57 -4.65
C VAL A 115 4.04 -7.41 -3.15
N ILE A 116 3.00 -6.99 -2.43
CA ILE A 116 3.06 -6.70 -1.00
C ILE A 116 1.97 -7.46 -0.29
N SER A 117 2.35 -8.16 0.77
CA SER A 117 1.46 -8.89 1.65
C SER A 117 1.64 -8.43 3.09
N VAL A 118 0.54 -8.13 3.77
CA VAL A 118 0.52 -7.78 5.20
C VAL A 118 -0.41 -8.74 5.91
N SER A 119 0.09 -9.37 6.96
CA SER A 119 -0.70 -10.22 7.85
C SER A 119 -0.52 -9.81 9.31
N GLY A 120 -1.48 -10.19 10.14
CA GLY A 120 -1.47 -9.92 11.58
C GLY A 120 -2.78 -10.35 12.23
N ASN A 121 -2.98 -9.98 13.48
CA ASN A 121 -4.21 -10.26 14.22
C ASN A 121 -4.94 -8.97 14.57
N ILE A 122 -6.26 -8.95 14.34
CA ILE A 122 -7.12 -7.83 14.70
C ILE A 122 -7.30 -7.84 16.21
N VAL A 123 -6.89 -6.75 16.88
CA VAL A 123 -6.90 -6.65 18.35
C VAL A 123 -8.29 -6.88 18.95
N GLN A 124 -9.33 -6.35 18.30
CA GLN A 124 -10.69 -6.41 18.82
C GLN A 124 -11.28 -7.83 18.81
N THR A 125 -10.96 -8.64 17.79
CA THR A 125 -11.61 -9.93 17.53
C THR A 125 -10.68 -11.12 17.75
N GLY A 126 -9.36 -10.89 17.79
CA GLY A 126 -8.34 -11.94 17.79
C GLY A 126 -8.25 -12.71 16.48
N THR A 127 -8.94 -12.27 15.42
CA THR A 127 -8.97 -12.97 14.14
C THR A 127 -7.79 -12.60 13.27
N VAL A 128 -7.33 -13.56 12.46
CA VAL A 128 -6.27 -13.34 11.49
C VAL A 128 -6.75 -12.38 10.40
N PHE A 129 -5.91 -11.38 10.11
CA PHE A 129 -6.06 -10.45 9.01
C PHE A 129 -4.99 -10.74 7.95
N ASN A 130 -5.41 -10.71 6.69
CA ASN A 130 -4.51 -10.84 5.54
C ASN A 130 -4.90 -9.80 4.48
N PHE A 131 -3.90 -9.09 3.99
CA PHE A 131 -4.02 -8.10 2.93
C PHE A 131 -2.94 -8.35 1.89
N ASN A 132 -3.32 -8.32 0.61
CA ASN A 132 -2.42 -8.51 -0.52
C ASN A 132 -2.70 -7.43 -1.55
N THR A 133 -1.65 -6.83 -2.08
CA THR A 133 -1.74 -5.87 -3.18
C THR A 133 -0.54 -5.99 -4.11
N SER A 134 -0.64 -5.38 -5.28
CA SER A 134 0.50 -5.22 -6.17
C SER A 134 0.47 -3.85 -6.84
N LEU A 135 1.64 -3.28 -7.05
CA LEU A 135 1.84 -1.98 -7.66
C LEU A 135 2.98 -2.03 -8.67
N TYR A 136 2.87 -1.24 -9.73
CA TYR A 136 3.94 -1.10 -10.71
C TYR A 136 4.84 0.06 -10.29
N VAL A 137 6.12 -0.24 -10.10
CA VAL A 137 7.18 0.71 -9.75
C VAL A 137 8.00 0.91 -11.02
N SER A 138 7.73 1.98 -11.75
CA SER A 138 8.53 2.35 -12.92
C SER A 138 8.40 3.84 -13.15
N PRO A 139 9.47 4.54 -13.58
CA PRO A 139 9.33 5.89 -14.09
C PRO A 139 8.23 5.88 -15.16
N LEU A 140 7.15 6.60 -14.91
CA LEU A 140 6.26 7.01 -15.99
C LEU A 140 7.14 7.81 -16.93
N SER A 141 7.53 7.23 -18.07
CA SER A 141 8.15 8.01 -19.15
C SER A 141 7.23 9.20 -19.43
N GLN A 142 7.70 10.40 -19.10
CA GLN A 142 7.13 11.65 -19.58
C GLN A 142 7.59 11.89 -21.02
#